data_AF-A0AAX2RVG4-F1
#
_entry.id   AF-A0AAX2RVG4-F1
#
_cell.length_a   1.000
_cell.length_b   1.000
_cell.length_c   1.000
_cell.angle_alpha   90.00
_cell.angle_beta   90.00
_cell.angle_gamma   90.00
#
_symmetry.space_group_name_H-M   'P 1'
#
loop_
_entity.id
_entity.type
_entity.pdbx_description
1 polymer ?
#
loop_
_entity_poly.entity_id
_entity_poly.type
_entity_poly.pdbx_seq_one_letter_code
_entity_poly.pdbx_strand_id
1 'polypeptide(L)' 'MSDIGIDLPIWVIPVLYGAIYWPVTLFFGSFCLYVGVTRLRGIGRITFIVIALPLIAVACLGIYYALAGY' A
#
# COMPACT_ATOMS: atom_id res chain seq x y z
N MET A 1 1.90 35.76 -1.32
CA MET A 1 1.56 34.32 -1.39
C MET A 1 1.64 33.80 0.02
N SER A 2 0.48 33.55 0.65
CA SER A 2 0.44 32.85 1.93
C SER A 2 0.65 31.38 1.60
N ASP A 3 1.82 30.83 1.92
CA ASP A 3 2.03 29.38 1.94
C ASP A 3 1.07 28.80 2.98
N ILE A 4 -0.13 28.43 2.53
CA ILE A 4 -1.01 27.52 3.24
C ILE A 4 -0.33 26.16 3.13
N GLY A 5 0.70 25.97 3.95
CA GLY A 5 1.29 24.66 4.18
C GLY A 5 0.19 23.81 4.79
N ILE A 6 -0.42 22.94 4.00
CA ILE A 6 -1.24 21.87 4.54
C ILE A 6 -0.27 20.99 5.31
N ASP A 7 -0.28 21.09 6.64
CA ASP A 7 0.45 20.20 7.55
C ASP A 7 -0.12 18.78 7.40
N LEU A 8 0.31 18.10 6.35
CA LEU A 8 -0.06 16.72 6.10
C LEU A 8 0.71 15.83 7.08
N PRO A 9 0.02 14.91 7.78
CA PRO A 9 0.69 13.93 8.61
C PRO A 9 1.74 13.18 7.80
N ILE A 10 2.91 12.94 8.39
CA ILE A 10 4.03 12.27 7.71
C ILE A 10 3.64 10.92 7.09
N TRP A 11 2.63 10.24 7.65
CA TRP A 11 2.09 8.98 7.18
C TRP A 11 1.33 9.06 5.85
N VAL A 12 0.91 10.24 5.42
CA VAL A 12 0.15 10.41 4.16
C VAL A 12 1.09 10.35 2.95
N ILE A 13 2.33 10.79 3.10
CA ILE A 13 3.36 10.75 2.04
C ILE A 13 3.54 9.31 1.49
N PRO A 14 3.87 8.29 2.30
CA PRO A 14 4.07 6.93 1.78
C PRO A 14 2.78 6.31 1.18
N VAL A 15 1.60 6.71 1.66
CA VAL A 15 0.32 6.27 1.08
C VAL A 15 0.11 6.84 -0.32
N LEU A 16 0.35 8.14 -0.51
CA LEU A 16 0.29 8.80 -1.82
C LEU A 16 1.29 8.19 -2.80
N TYR A 17 2.55 8.06 -2.38
CA TYR A 17 3.58 7.43 -3.21
C TYR A 17 3.23 5.98 -3.55
N GLY A 18 2.72 5.20 -2.59
CA GLY A 18 2.28 3.84 -2.84
C GLY A 18 1.10 3.75 -3.82
N ALA A 19 0.18 4.72 -3.80
CA ALA A 19 -0.94 4.79 -4.73
C ALA A 19 -0.49 5.24 -6.14
N ILE A 20 0.46 6.17 -6.25
CA ILE A 20 1.04 6.57 -7.54
C ILE A 20 1.76 5.37 -8.19
N TYR A 21 2.54 4.63 -7.41
CA TYR A 21 3.24 3.43 -7.86
C TYR A 21 2.44 2.14 -7.61
N TRP A 22 1.10 2.21 -7.72
CA TRP A 22 0.20 1.10 -7.39
C TRP A 22 0.55 -0.25 -8.01
N PRO A 23 1.11 -0.38 -9.23
CA PRO A 23 1.46 -1.70 -9.77
C PRO A 23 2.55 -2.38 -8.94
N VAL A 24 3.53 -1.59 -8.46
CA VAL A 24 4.63 -2.07 -7.62
C VAL A 24 4.11 -2.40 -6.22
N THR A 25 3.27 -1.53 -5.65
CA THR A 25 2.65 -1.74 -4.34
C THR A 25 1.78 -3.01 -4.34
N LEU A 26 1.01 -3.24 -5.41
CA LEU A 26 0.19 -4.43 -5.60
C LEU A 26 1.05 -5.70 -5.70
N PHE A 27 2.15 -5.63 -6.45
CA PHE A 27 3.09 -6.73 -6.59
C PHE A 27 3.66 -7.15 -5.23
N PHE A 28 4.16 -6.19 -4.43
CA PHE A 28 4.69 -6.49 -3.11
C PHE A 28 3.60 -7.00 -2.15
N GLY A 29 2.40 -6.43 -2.17
CA GLY A 29 1.27 -6.94 -1.38
C GLY A 29 0.93 -8.39 -1.73
N SER A 30 0.83 -8.69 -3.02
CA SER A 30 0.55 -10.06 -3.53
C SER A 30 1.68 -11.03 -3.18
N PHE A 31 2.94 -10.60 -3.30
CA PHE A 31 4.10 -11.38 -2.93
C PHE A 31 4.12 -11.69 -1.43
N CYS A 32 3.85 -10.70 -0.58
CA CYS A 32 3.75 -10.90 0.86
C CYS A 32 2.63 -11.88 1.22
N LEU A 33 1.45 -11.80 0.57
CA LEU A 33 0.40 -12.80 0.75
C LEU A 33 0.86 -14.19 0.32
N TYR A 34 1.47 -14.32 -0.86
CA TYR A 34 1.95 -15.60 -1.36
C TYR A 34 2.93 -16.24 -0.38
N VAL A 35 3.96 -15.51 0.06
CA VAL A 35 4.96 -16.00 1.01
C VAL A 35 4.32 -16.32 2.35
N GLY A 36 3.47 -15.44 2.87
CA GLY A 36 2.78 -15.62 4.14
C GLY A 36 1.89 -16.87 4.17
N VAL A 37 1.16 -17.13 3.09
CA VAL A 37 0.24 -18.28 2.99
C VAL A 37 0.98 -19.58 2.67
N THR A 38 1.97 -19.56 1.78
CA THR A 38 2.55 -20.80 1.21
C THR A 38 3.86 -21.23 1.90
N ARG A 39 4.63 -20.30 2.47
CA ARG A 39 5.98 -20.58 2.97
C ARG A 39 6.13 -20.44 4.48
N LEU A 40 5.23 -19.72 5.15
CA LEU A 40 5.35 -19.42 6.58
C LEU A 40 4.27 -20.11 7.41
N ARG A 41 4.62 -20.42 8.67
CA ARG A 41 3.71 -20.97 9.69
C ARG A 41 3.77 -20.11 10.95
N GLY A 42 2.70 -20.13 11.75
CA GLY A 42 2.62 -19.39 13.00
C GLY A 42 2.70 -17.88 12.83
N ILE A 43 3.47 -17.21 13.69
CA ILE A 43 3.55 -15.74 13.77
C ILE A 43 4.06 -15.12 12.45
N GLY A 44 5.01 -15.76 11.78
CA GLY A 44 5.55 -15.25 10.50
C GLY A 44 4.47 -15.11 9.43
N ARG A 45 3.51 -16.03 9.37
CA ARG A 45 2.36 -15.91 8.46
C ARG A 45 1.49 -14.70 8.79
N ILE A 46 1.24 -14.46 10.08
CA ILE A 46 0.42 -13.34 10.55
C ILE A 46 1.09 -12.02 10.18
N THR A 47 2.39 -11.87 10.46
CA THR A 47 3.15 -10.66 10.12
C THR A 47 3.08 -10.35 8.62
N PHE A 48 3.26 -11.36 7.76
CA PHE A 48 3.19 -11.16 6.31
C PHE A 48 1.79 -10.77 5.82
N ILE A 49 0.73 -11.35 6.39
CA ILE A 49 -0.65 -10.97 6.05
C ILE A 49 -0.94 -9.54 6.51
N VAL A 50 -0.52 -9.17 7.71
CA VAL A 50 -0.71 -7.83 8.28
C VAL A 50 0.01 -6.76 7.45
N ILE A 51 1.18 -7.07 6.88
CA ILE A 51 1.91 -6.15 5.98
C ILE A 51 1.25 -6.10 4.60
N ALA A 52 0.78 -7.24 4.08
CA ALA A 52 0.20 -7.30 2.75
C ALA A 52 -1.12 -6.54 2.62
N LEU A 53 -1.96 -6.58 3.66
CA LEU A 53 -3.28 -5.94 3.64
C LEU A 53 -3.21 -4.42 3.36
N PRO A 54 -2.40 -3.63 4.09
CA PRO A 54 -2.18 -2.21 3.78
C PRO A 54 -1.63 -1.98 2.38
N LEU A 55 -0.66 -2.78 1.91
CA LEU A 55 -0.09 -2.63 0.56
C LEU A 55 -1.15 -2.82 -0.52
N ILE A 56 -2.00 -3.83 -0.38
CA ILE A 56 -3.11 -4.08 -1.31
C ILE A 56 -4.13 -2.94 -1.23
N ALA A 57 -4.47 -2.45 -0.02
CA ALA A 57 -5.40 -1.34 0.14
C ALA A 57 -4.90 -0.06 -0.56
N VAL A 58 -3.61 0.26 -0.40
CA VAL A 58 -2.97 1.42 -1.07
C VAL A 58 -2.90 1.21 -2.58
N ALA A 59 -2.64 0.00 -3.05
CA ALA A 59 -2.71 -0.31 -4.48
C ALA A 59 -4.12 -0.15 -5.05
N CYS A 60 -5.16 -0.62 -4.32
CA CYS A 60 -6.55 -0.41 -4.70
C CYS A 60 -6.92 1.08 -4.79
N LEU A 61 -6.39 1.90 -3.88
CA LEU A 61 -6.55 3.35 -3.95
C LEU A 61 -5.95 3.94 -5.23
N GLY A 62 -4.74 3.51 -5.61
CA GLY A 62 -4.12 3.94 -6.86
C GLY A 62 -4.85 3.47 -8.12
N ILE A 63 -5.35 2.22 -8.12
CA ILE A 63 -6.22 1.70 -9.19
C ILE A 63 -7.49 2.54 -9.29
N TYR A 64 -8.11 2.88 -8.17
CA TYR A 64 -9.30 3.73 -8.14
C TYR A 64 -9.03 5.09 -8.79
N TYR A 65 -7.91 5.75 -8.45
CA TYR A 65 -7.55 7.02 -9.07
C TYR A 65 -7.27 6.90 -10.57
N ALA A 66 -6.53 5.85 -10.97
CA ALA A 66 -6.23 5.60 -12.38
C ALA A 66 -7.50 5.34 -13.21
N LEU A 67 -8.50 4.64 -12.65
CA LEU A 67 -9.79 4.39 -13.29
C LEU A 67 -10.70 5.62 -13.30
N ALA A 68 -10.63 6.45 -12.26
CA ALA A 68 -11.41 7.67 -12.15
C ALA A 68 -10.87 8.82 -13.03
N GLY A 69 -9.70 8.66 -13.66
CA GLY A 69 -9.13 9.61 -14.60
C GLY A 69 -8.45 10.82 -13.95
N TYR A 70 -8.00 10.67 -12.69
CA TYR A 70 -7.21 11.66 -11.96
C TYR A 70 -5.71 11.54 -12.26
#